data_AF-A0A3M8AJJ3-F1
#
_entry.id   AF-A0A3M8AJJ3-F1
#
_cell.length_a   1.000
_cell.length_b   1.000
_cell.length_c   1.000
_cell.angle_alpha   90.00
_cell.angle_beta   90.00
_cell.angle_gamma   90.00
#
_symmetry.space_group_name_H-M   'P 1'
#
loop_
_entity.id
_entity.type
_entity.pdbx_description
1 polymer ?
#
loop_
_entity_poly.entity_id
_entity_poly.type
_entity_poly.pdbx_seq_one_letter_code
_entity_poly.pdbx_strand_id
1 'polypeptide(L)' 'MQRRRYSIEFKQQLIQEAHEVGNASQVARRHGIDPKMLYRWIRDSKHADWQNGQVTLS' A
#
# COMPACT_ATOMS: atom_id res chain seq x y z
N MET A 1 10.37 -8.93 15.82
CA MET A 1 9.24 -8.32 15.07
C MET A 1 9.34 -8.79 13.62
N GLN A 2 8.43 -9.64 13.14
CA GLN A 2 8.45 -10.06 11.73
C GLN A 2 7.97 -8.89 10.85
N ARG A 3 8.78 -8.50 9.86
CA ARG A 3 8.35 -7.51 8.86
C ARG A 3 7.29 -8.17 7.98
N ARG A 4 6.02 -7.79 8.14
CA ARG A 4 4.96 -8.16 7.20
C ARG A 4 5.33 -7.61 5.82
N ARG A 5 5.61 -8.51 4.87
CA ARG A 5 5.79 -8.15 3.46
C ARG A 5 4.41 -8.19 2.79
N TYR A 6 4.01 -7.06 2.22
CA TYR A 6 2.81 -6.95 1.40
C TYR A 6 3.24 -6.95 -0.07
N SER A 7 2.54 -7.71 -0.92
CA SER A 7 2.75 -7.69 -2.37
C SER A 7 2.44 -6.31 -2.95
N ILE A 8 3.03 -5.97 -4.09
CA ILE A 8 2.74 -4.70 -4.78
C ILE A 8 1.25 -4.64 -5.18
N GLU A 9 0.69 -5.74 -5.67
CA GLU A 9 -0.72 -5.87 -6.04
C GLU A 9 -1.65 -5.53 -4.87
N PHE A 10 -1.38 -6.08 -3.68
CA PHE A 10 -2.17 -5.79 -2.49
C PHE A 10 -2.10 -4.31 -2.11
N LYS A 11 -0.92 -3.70 -2.18
CA LYS A 11 -0.79 -2.26 -1.91
C LYS A 11 -1.55 -1.43 -2.94
N GLN A 12 -1.48 -1.78 -4.22
CA GLN A 12 -2.18 -1.09 -5.29
C GLN A 12 -3.70 -1.18 -5.13
N GLN A 13 -4.23 -2.36 -4.80
CA GLN A 13 -5.65 -2.57 -4.54
C GLN A 13 -6.17 -1.62 -3.45
N LEU A 14 -5.45 -1.53 -2.32
CA LEU A 14 -5.84 -0.67 -1.21
C LEU A 14 -5.71 0.82 -1.51
N ILE A 15 -4.71 1.22 -2.30
CA ILE A 15 -4.56 2.60 -2.77
C ILE A 15 -5.77 2.97 -3.65
N GLN A 16 -6.14 2.10 -4.59
CA GLN A 16 -7.29 2.31 -5.45
C GLN A 16 -8.60 2.40 -4.65
N GLU A 17 -8.85 1.46 -3.74
CA GLU A 17 -10.04 1.47 -2.86
C GLU A 17 -10.07 2.75 -2.00
N ALA A 18 -8.91 3.20 -1.49
CA ALA A 18 -8.83 4.45 -0.73
C ALA A 18 -9.18 5.69 -1.57
N HIS A 19 -8.86 5.70 -2.86
CA HIS A 19 -9.25 6.76 -3.79
C HIS A 19 -10.75 6.72 -4.12
N GLU A 20 -11.32 5.53 -4.32
CA GLU A 20 -12.75 5.34 -4.62
C GLU A 20 -13.65 5.71 -3.43
N VAL A 21 -13.28 5.26 -2.23
CA VAL A 21 -14.02 5.54 -0.98
C VAL A 21 -13.75 6.97 -0.48
N GLY A 22 -12.61 7.56 -0.86
CA GLY A 22 -12.15 8.85 -0.32
C GLY A 22 -11.68 8.78 1.14
N ASN A 23 -11.58 7.58 1.73
CA ASN A 23 -11.20 7.38 3.13
C ASN A 23 -10.20 6.23 3.32
N ALA A 24 -8.92 6.55 3.15
CA ALA A 24 -7.81 5.61 3.39
C ALA A 24 -7.81 5.02 4.81
N SER A 25 -8.20 5.79 5.84
CA SER A 25 -8.21 5.30 7.22
C SER A 25 -9.24 4.20 7.47
N GLN A 26 -10.37 4.25 6.77
CA GLN A 26 -11.41 3.22 6.85
C GLN A 26 -10.98 1.95 6.12
N VAL A 27 -10.46 2.10 4.90
CA VAL A 27 -9.94 1.00 4.08
C VAL A 27 -8.83 0.26 4.82
N ALA A 28 -7.88 1.00 5.41
CA ALA A 28 -6.78 0.38 6.15
C ALA A 28 -7.27 -0.47 7.33
N ARG A 29 -8.22 0.03 8.11
CA ARG A 29 -8.81 -0.72 9.23
C ARG A 29 -9.53 -1.99 8.77
N ARG A 30 -10.26 -1.93 7.64
CA ARG A 30 -10.97 -3.07 7.06
C ARG A 30 -10.01 -4.18 6.64
N HIS A 31 -8.82 -3.82 6.15
CA HIS A 31 -7.77 -4.74 5.73
C HIS A 31 -6.71 -5.05 6.81
N GLY A 32 -6.92 -4.60 8.06
CA GLY A 32 -6.03 -4.90 9.18
C GLY A 32 -4.62 -4.31 9.05
N ILE A 33 -4.48 -3.20 8.32
CA ILE A 33 -3.24 -2.43 8.16
C ILE A 33 -3.33 -1.09 8.87
N ASP A 34 -2.17 -0.58 9.26
CA ASP A 34 -2.08 0.74 9.88
C ASP A 34 -2.44 1.84 8.85
N PRO A 35 -3.37 2.76 9.15
CA PRO A 35 -3.71 3.87 8.26
C PRO A 35 -2.49 4.67 7.79
N LYS A 36 -1.49 4.90 8.65
CA LYS A 36 -0.25 5.63 8.30
C LYS A 36 0.55 4.87 7.23
N MET A 37 0.53 3.53 7.24
CA MET A 37 1.14 2.75 6.18
C MET A 37 0.43 2.97 4.85
N LEU A 38 -0.91 2.99 4.83
CA LEU A 38 -1.64 3.22 3.59
C LEU A 38 -1.43 4.63 3.05
N TYR A 39 -1.43 5.67 3.90
CA TYR A 39 -1.08 7.03 3.47
C TYR A 39 0.33 7.12 2.90
N ARG A 40 1.29 6.39 3.50
CA ARG A 40 2.65 6.31 2.96
C ARG A 40 2.66 5.64 1.59
N TRP A 41 1.93 4.55 1.40
CA TRP A 41 1.81 3.87 0.11
C TRP A 41 1.18 4.76 -0.97
N ILE A 42 0.13 5.52 -0.64
CA ILE A 42 -0.50 6.50 -1.55
C ILE A 42 0.49 7.62 -1.94
N ARG A 43 1.35 8.03 -1.03
CA ARG A 43 2.41 9.01 -1.32
C ARG A 43 3.49 8.41 -2.20
N ASP A 44 3.96 7.22 -1.85
CA ASP A 44 5.06 6.55 -2.53
C ASP A 44 4.64 6.08 -3.93
N SER A 45 3.36 5.76 -4.16
CA SER A 45 2.83 5.37 -5.47
C SER A 45 2.83 6.49 -6.51
N LYS A 46 3.04 7.74 -6.10
CA LYS A 46 3.22 8.88 -7.01
C LYS A 46 4.65 8.98 -7.53
N HIS A 47 5.59 8.26 -6.94
CA HIS A 47 6.97 8.21 -7.41
C HIS A 47 7.15 7.02 -8.36
N ALA A 48 7.94 7.22 -9.42
CA ALA A 48 8.22 6.20 -10.43
C ALA A 48 8.82 4.90 -9.85
N ASP A 49 9.46 5.00 -8.69
CA ASP A 49 10.16 3.88 -8.04
C ASP A 49 9.24 2.88 -7.31
N TRP A 50 7.93 3.16 -7.22
CA TRP A 50 6.97 2.30 -6.54
C TRP A 50 6.89 0.87 -7.11
N GLN A 51 7.11 0.72 -8.42
CA GLN A 51 7.07 -0.56 -9.13
C GLN A 51 8.40 -1.34 -9.05
N ASN A 52 9.52 -0.69 -8.72
CA ASN A 52 10.86 -1.29 -8.76
C ASN A 52 11.24 -2.12 -7.53
N GLY A 53 10.40 -2.18 -6.49
CA GLY A 53 10.71 -2.85 -5.22
C GLY A 53 10.65 -4.39 -5.23
N GLN A 54 10.46 -5.04 -6.37
CA GLN A 54 10.34 -6.52 -6.47
C GLN A 54 11.42 -7.21 -7.33
N VAL A 55 12.35 -6.47 -7.97
CA VAL A 55 13.43 -7.12 -8.73
C VAL A 55 14.67 -7.30 -7.85
N THR A 56 14.65 -8.31 -6.97
CA THR A 56 15.88 -9.02 -6.57
C THR A 56 15.52 -10.28 -5.78
N LEU A 57 15.60 -11.42 -6.48
CA LEU A 57 16.37 -12.62 -6.14
C LEU A 57 15.86 -13.74 -7.08
N SER A 58 16.41 -13.72 -8.29
CA SER A 58 16.49 -14.89 -9.17
C SER A 58 17.49 -15.90 -8.61
#